data_AF-A0A662UAY9-F1
#
_entry.id   AF-A0A662UAY9-F1
#
_cell.length_a   1.000
_cell.length_b   1.000
_cell.length_c   1.000
_cell.angle_alpha   90.00
_cell.angle_beta   90.00
_cell.angle_gamma   90.00
#
_symmetry.space_group_name_H-M   'P 1'
#
loop_
_entity.id
_entity.type
_entity.pdbx_description
1 polymer ?
#
loop_
_entity_poly.entity_id
_entity_poly.type
_entity_poly.pdbx_seq_one_letter_code
_entity_poly.pdbx_strand_id
1 'polypeptide(L)'
;MAGAILISSYGYTLTDSLFEAASAASCVGLSVGIVTPTAPAGVKLTIMTLMILGRLEYLHLIFLASLIFGKKILALSRPQSMM
;
A
#
# COMPACT_ATOMS: atom_id res chain seq x y z
N MET A 1 5.24 -6.96 1.95
CA MET A 1 6.20 -7.44 2.97
C MET A 1 6.21 -6.57 4.23
N ALA A 2 6.34 -5.24 4.14
CA ALA A 2 6.35 -4.36 5.30
C ALA A 2 5.16 -4.57 6.28
N GLY A 3 3.93 -4.66 5.77
CA GLY A 3 2.75 -4.94 6.61
C GLY A 3 2.82 -6.27 7.36
N ALA A 4 3.31 -7.34 6.71
CA ALA A 4 3.44 -8.66 7.34
C ALA A 4 4.52 -8.68 8.43
N ILE A 5 5.62 -7.95 8.24
CA ILE A 5 6.69 -7.83 9.24
C ILE A 5 6.18 -7.08 10.46
N LEU A 6 5.40 -6.01 10.26
CA LEU A 6 4.79 -5.27 11.35
C LEU A 6 3.81 -6.15 12.13
N ILE A 7 2.95 -6.93 11.46
CA ILE A 7 2.01 -7.84 12.13
C ILE A 7 2.75 -8.96 12.86
N SER A 8 3.78 -9.55 12.25
CA SER A 8 4.58 -10.61 12.87
C SER A 8 5.37 -10.12 14.10
N SER A 9 5.75 -8.84 14.14
CA SER A 9 6.39 -8.24 15.32
C SER A 9 5.51 -8.23 16.58
N TYR A 10 4.19 -8.38 16.43
CA TYR A 10 3.23 -8.53 17.54
C TYR A 10 3.07 -9.99 18.03
N GLY A 11 3.89 -10.93 17.53
CA GLY A 11 3.91 -12.32 17.98
C GLY A 11 3.06 -13.29 17.14
N TYR A 12 2.54 -12.84 16.00
CA TYR A 12 1.81 -13.69 15.06
C TYR A 12 2.76 -14.44 14.12
N THR A 13 2.37 -15.64 13.70
CA THR A 13 3.12 -16.45 12.73
C THR A 13 3.35 -15.64 11.45
N LEU A 14 4.54 -15.79 10.86
CA LEU A 14 4.88 -15.07 9.63
C LEU A 14 3.91 -15.43 8.49
N THR A 15 3.50 -16.69 8.39
CA THR A 15 2.59 -17.19 7.35
C THR A 15 1.21 -16.54 7.44
N ASP A 16 0.63 -16.48 8.64
CA ASP A 16 -0.68 -15.87 8.89
C ASP A 16 -0.60 -14.35 8.67
N SER A 17 0.48 -13.72 9.13
CA SER A 17 0.73 -12.29 8.96
C SER A 17 0.89 -11.91 7.48
N LEU A 18 1.52 -12.78 6.68
CA LEU A 18 1.65 -12.60 5.24
C LEU A 18 0.32 -12.74 4.53
N PHE A 19 -0.49 -13.73 4.90
CA PHE A 19 -1.81 -13.93 4.32
C PHE A 19 -2.73 -12.74 4.62
N GLU A 20 -2.75 -12.26 5.86
CA GLU A 20 -3.52 -11.08 6.25
C GLU A 20 -3.05 -9.82 5.54
N ALA A 21 -1.74 -9.57 5.50
CA ALA A 21 -1.21 -8.42 4.80
C ALA A 21 -1.51 -8.49 3.29
N ALA A 22 -1.44 -9.67 2.67
CA ALA A 22 -1.79 -9.83 1.26
C ALA A 22 -3.30 -9.62 1.02
N SER A 23 -4.15 -10.21 1.86
CA SER A 23 -5.60 -10.07 1.79
C SER A 23 -6.06 -8.63 1.97
N ALA A 24 -5.50 -7.92 2.96
CA ALA A 24 -5.78 -6.51 3.21
C ALA A 24 -5.27 -5.61 2.07
N ALA A 25 -4.06 -5.86 1.55
CA ALA A 25 -3.48 -5.07 0.46
C ALA A 25 -4.19 -5.27 -0.89
N SER A 26 -4.86 -6.40 -1.09
CA SER A 26 -5.65 -6.69 -2.29
C SER A 26 -7.17 -6.54 -2.06
N CYS A 27 -7.58 -6.04 -0.89
CA CYS A 27 -9.00 -5.87 -0.51
C CYS A 27 -9.85 -7.14 -0.69
N VAL A 28 -9.27 -8.33 -0.47
CA VAL A 28 -9.95 -9.63 -0.63
C VAL A 28 -10.92 -9.89 0.54
N GLY A 29 -10.58 -9.38 1.74
CA GLY A 29 -11.44 -9.46 2.92
C GLY A 29 -11.43 -10.82 3.64
N LEU A 30 -10.51 -11.72 3.29
CA LEU A 30 -10.30 -12.99 3.99
C LEU A 30 -9.36 -12.81 5.18
N SER A 31 -9.66 -13.47 6.31
CA SER A 31 -8.88 -13.39 7.55
C SER A 31 -8.59 -14.79 8.08
N VAL A 32 -7.38 -14.99 8.61
CA VAL A 32 -6.97 -16.23 9.31
C VAL A 32 -7.25 -16.14 10.82
N GLY A 33 -8.01 -15.13 11.26
CA GLY A 33 -8.36 -14.91 12.66
C GLY A 33 -7.46 -13.92 13.41
N ILE A 34 -6.62 -13.15 12.69
CA ILE A 34 -5.76 -12.12 13.30
C ILE A 34 -6.56 -10.83 13.52
N VAL A 35 -7.51 -10.51 12.63
CA VAL A 35 -8.41 -9.35 12.75
C VAL A 35 -9.49 -9.63 13.80
N THR A 36 -9.14 -9.43 15.07
CA THR A 36 -10.04 -9.58 16.22
C THR A 36 -10.24 -8.24 16.95
N PRO A 37 -11.37 -8.06 17.66
CA PRO A 37 -11.60 -6.84 18.44
C PRO A 37 -10.53 -6.61 19.53
N THR A 38 -9.90 -7.68 20.00
CA THR A 38 -8.77 -7.67 20.96
C THR A 38 -7.40 -7.46 20.31
N ALA A 39 -7.32 -7.37 18.98
CA ALA A 39 -6.04 -7.18 18.30
C ALA A 39 -5.37 -5.84 18.69
N PRO A 40 -4.03 -5.83 18.81
CA PRO A 40 -3.28 -4.63 19.17
C PRO A 40 -3.50 -3.50 18.17
N ALA A 41 -3.48 -2.25 18.66
CA ALA A 41 -3.78 -1.06 17.86
C ALA A 41 -2.88 -0.94 16.61
N GLY A 42 -1.61 -1.35 16.72
CA GLY A 42 -0.67 -1.34 15.59
C GLY A 42 -1.10 -2.25 14.44
N VAL A 43 -1.57 -3.47 14.74
CA VAL A 43 -2.06 -4.40 13.71
C VAL A 43 -3.27 -3.81 12.99
N LYS A 44 -4.22 -3.24 13.74
CA LYS A 44 -5.41 -2.58 13.16
C LYS A 44 -5.03 -1.43 12.22
N LEU A 45 -4.11 -0.56 12.65
CA LEU A 45 -3.63 0.55 11.81
C LEU A 45 -2.93 0.04 10.54
N THR A 46 -2.12 -1.02 10.65
CA THR A 46 -1.48 -1.60 9.47
C THR A 46 -2.50 -2.19 8.48
N ILE A 47 -3.48 -2.95 8.96
CA ILE A 47 -4.53 -3.53 8.10
C ILE A 47 -5.35 -2.40 7.42
N MET A 48 -5.72 -1.37 8.18
CA MET A 48 -6.53 -0.25 7.68
C MET A 48 -5.78 0.56 6.61
N THR A 49 -4.50 0.84 6.84
CA THR A 49 -3.65 1.51 5.84
C THR A 49 -3.45 0.64 4.60
N LEU A 50 -3.26 -0.67 4.76
CA LEU A 50 -3.16 -1.62 3.64
C LEU A 50 -4.44 -1.67 2.79
N MET A 51 -5.63 -1.67 3.41
CA MET A 51 -6.90 -1.65 2.69
C MET A 51 -7.13 -0.35 1.92
N ILE A 52 -6.78 0.80 2.50
CA ILE A 52 -6.86 2.10 1.80
C ILE A 52 -5.92 2.09 0.59
N LEU A 53 -4.69 1.57 0.77
CA LEU A 53 -3.72 1.48 -0.31
C LEU A 53 -4.13 0.49 -1.40
N GLY A 54 -4.73 -0.64 -1.03
CA GLY A 54 -5.26 -1.62 -1.96
C GLY A 54 -6.43 -1.08 -2.79
N ARG A 55 -7.27 -0.24 -2.16
CA ARG A 55 -8.39 0.41 -2.85
C ARG A 55 -7.93 1.52 -3.80
N LEU A 56 -6.84 2.21 -3.48
CA LEU A 56 -6.13 3.07 -4.41
C LEU A 56 -5.28 2.20 -5.34
N GLU A 57 -5.93 1.48 -6.26
CA GLU A 57 -5.29 0.55 -7.19
C GLU A 57 -3.89 1.04 -7.60
N TYR A 58 -2.87 0.21 -7.37
CA TYR A 58 -1.46 0.58 -7.58
C TYR A 58 -1.21 1.22 -8.94
N LEU A 59 -1.98 0.84 -9.97
CA LEU A 59 -1.95 1.43 -11.31
C LEU A 59 -2.29 2.93 -11.32
N HIS A 60 -3.31 3.37 -10.59
CA HIS A 60 -3.68 4.78 -10.50
C HIS A 60 -2.59 5.61 -9.81
N LEU A 61 -1.95 5.07 -8.77
CA LEU A 61 -0.80 5.71 -8.12
C LEU A 61 0.40 5.83 -9.05
N ILE A 62 0.73 4.77 -9.79
CA ILE A 62 1.81 4.76 -10.77
C ILE A 62 1.51 5.74 -11.92
N PHE A 63 0.26 5.77 -12.39
CA PHE A 63 -0.17 6.67 -13.46
C PHE A 63 -0.11 8.14 -13.04
N LEU A 64 -0.56 8.47 -11.82
CA LEU A 64 -0.46 9.83 -11.28
C LEU A 64 0.99 10.26 -11.09
N ALA A 65 1.85 9.37 -10.56
CA ALA A 65 3.28 9.62 -10.45
C ALA A 65 3.92 9.85 -11.82
N SER A 66 3.56 9.02 -12.81
CA SER A 66 4.03 9.15 -14.20
C SER A 66 3.59 10.48 -14.83
N LEU A 67 2.35 10.92 -14.61
CA LEU A 67 1.86 12.21 -15.13
C LEU A 67 2.62 13.41 -14.52
N ILE A 68 2.87 13.37 -13.20
CA ILE A 68 3.61 14.43 -12.50
C ILE A 68 5.06 14.47 -13.00
N PHE A 69 5.71 13.30 -13.16
CA PHE A 69 7.08 13.20 -13.64
C PHE A 69 7.20 13.59 -15.13
N GLY A 70 6.25 13.13 -15.95
CA GLY A 70 6.16 13.47 -17.37
C GLY A 70 5.98 14.97 -17.60
N LYS A 71 5.13 15.66 -16.82
CA LYS A 71 5.01 17.12 -16.86
C LYS A 71 6.33 17.82 -16.52
N LYS A 72 7.11 17.28 -15.59
CA LYS A 72 8.42 17.83 -15.19
C LYS A 72 9.47 17.69 -16.29
N ILE A 73 9.46 16.57 -17.02
CA ILE A 73 10.35 16.32 -18.17
C ILE A 73 9.94 17.18 -19.37
N LEU A 74 8.63 17.29 -19.66
CA LEU A 74 8.12 18.07 -20.79
C LEU A 74 8.33 19.58 -20.59
N ALA A 75 8.25 20.07 -19.35
CA ALA A 75 8.53 21.47 -19.00
C ALA A 75 10.01 21.83 -19.22
N LEU A 76 10.93 20.86 -19.09
CA LEU A 76 12.35 21.03 -19.36
C LEU A 76 12.69 20.95 -20.86
N SER A 77 11.80 20.36 -21.65
CA SER A 77 11.98 20.13 -23.08
C SER A 77 11.34 21.21 -23.95
N ARG A 78 10.94 22.37 -23.39
CA ARG A 78 10.65 23.55 -24.22
C ARG A 78 12.00 24.08 -24.72
N PRO A 79 12.43 23.78 -25.96
CA PRO A 79 13.59 24.47 -26.48
C PRO A 79 13.26 25.95 -26.47
N GLN A 80 14.24 26.76 -26.10
CA GLN A 80 14.29 28.18 -26.41
C GLN A 80 14.19 28.38 -27.93
N SER A 81 13.02 28.18 -28.55
CA SER A 81 12.67 28.83 -29.82
C SER A 81 12.21 30.25 -29.48
N MET A 82 13.19 31.00 -28.97
CA MET A 82 13.24 32.46 -28.87
C MET A 82 12.97 33.03 -30.27
N MET A 83 11.97 33.93 -30.36
CA MET A 83 12.13 35.32 -30.83
C MET A 83 12.75 35.50 -32.22
#